data_AF-A8XZH1-F1
#
_entry.id   AF-A8XZH1-F1
#
_cell.length_a   1.000
_cell.length_b   1.000
_cell.length_c   1.000
_cell.angle_alpha   90.00
_cell.angle_beta   90.00
_cell.angle_gamma   90.00
#
_symmetry.space_group_name_H-M   'P 1'
#
loop_
_entity.id
_entity.type
_entity.pdbx_description
1 polymer ?
#
loop_
_entity_poly.entity_id
_entity_poly.type
_entity_poly.pdbx_seq_one_letter_code
_entity_poly.pdbx_strand_id
1 'polypeptide(L)'
;MTENSQKSEKKTKKNREKIDCNYLKFGENEKKYEKSNIEGELYEVDAKKLEILDELEAYPTLYDRKEIEIKLSTDGSIRHAYIYLLRSWRADLLATSSVMLTTYSSLGPHGRVYVDT
;
A
#
# COMPACT_ATOMS: atom_id res chain seq x y z
N MET A 1 -1.61 24.91 -45.64
CA MET A 1 -2.57 25.29 -44.59
C MET A 1 -3.19 23.97 -44.11
N THR A 2 -2.67 23.45 -42.99
CA THR A 2 -3.36 23.25 -41.68
C THR A 2 -4.17 21.93 -41.69
N GLU A 3 -4.06 20.98 -40.77
CA GLU A 3 -3.41 20.91 -39.45
C GLU A 3 -3.19 19.41 -39.12
N ASN A 4 -2.00 19.10 -38.60
CA ASN A 4 -1.73 17.87 -37.87
C ASN A 4 -2.48 17.94 -36.54
N SER A 5 -3.35 16.97 -36.25
CA SER A 5 -3.85 16.76 -34.89
C SER A 5 -3.40 15.40 -34.39
N GLN A 6 -2.18 15.35 -33.87
CA GLN A 6 -1.68 14.23 -33.09
C GLN A 6 -2.26 14.34 -31.68
N LYS A 7 -3.24 13.49 -31.40
CA LYS A 7 -3.82 13.27 -30.08
C LYS A 7 -2.74 12.67 -29.17
N SER A 8 -2.19 13.47 -28.27
CA SER A 8 -1.20 13.03 -27.30
C SER A 8 -1.88 12.25 -26.17
N GLU A 9 -1.84 10.93 -26.26
CA GLU A 9 -2.09 10.04 -25.13
C GLU A 9 -0.98 10.29 -24.09
N LYS A 10 -1.35 10.98 -23.00
CA LYS A 10 -0.50 11.13 -21.83
C LYS A 10 -0.32 9.74 -21.21
N LYS A 11 0.75 9.04 -21.62
CA LYS A 11 1.26 7.84 -20.94
C LYS A 11 1.66 8.23 -19.52
N THR A 12 0.80 7.95 -18.56
CA THR A 12 1.11 7.96 -17.14
C THR A 12 2.37 7.10 -16.95
N LYS A 13 3.50 7.73 -16.61
CA LYS A 13 4.76 7.02 -16.40
C LYS A 13 4.56 6.07 -15.23
N LYS A 14 4.61 4.77 -15.52
CA LYS A 14 4.54 3.70 -14.53
C LYS A 14 5.90 3.60 -13.83
N ASN A 15 6.18 4.56 -12.95
CA ASN A 15 7.38 4.53 -12.11
C ASN A 15 7.12 3.53 -10.98
N ARG A 16 7.48 2.27 -11.23
CA ARG A 16 7.33 1.18 -10.27
C ARG A 16 8.53 1.23 -9.32
N GLU A 17 8.41 1.98 -8.24
CA GLU A 17 9.50 2.15 -7.26
C GLU A 17 9.23 1.33 -6.01
N LYS A 18 10.23 0.54 -5.58
CA LYS A 18 10.11 -0.22 -4.33
C LYS A 18 10.19 0.72 -3.14
N ILE A 19 9.27 0.54 -2.20
CA ILE A 19 9.22 1.33 -0.97
C ILE A 19 9.75 0.54 0.21
N ASP A 20 10.27 1.23 1.22
CA ASP A 20 10.51 0.69 2.56
C ASP A 20 9.70 1.57 3.53
N CYS A 21 8.65 0.98 4.13
CA CYS A 21 7.79 1.67 5.08
C CYS A 21 8.02 1.21 6.52
N ASN A 22 8.26 2.19 7.39
CA ASN A 22 8.50 2.03 8.82
C ASN A 22 7.22 2.29 9.65
N TYR A 23 6.18 1.46 9.53
CA TYR A 23 4.93 1.69 10.28
C TYR A 23 4.61 0.57 11.27
N LEU A 24 5.00 0.76 12.54
CA LEU A 24 4.42 0.06 13.69
C LEU A 24 4.43 0.99 14.91
N LYS A 25 3.25 1.51 15.30
CA LYS A 25 3.02 2.15 16.61
C LYS A 25 2.12 1.20 17.39
N PHE A 26 2.70 0.45 18.32
CA PHE A 26 1.96 -0.45 19.19
C PHE A 26 1.46 0.30 20.43
N GLY A 27 0.18 0.10 20.76
CA GLY A 27 -0.38 0.43 22.08
C GLY A 27 0.11 -0.55 23.13
N GLU A 28 0.15 -0.07 24.37
CA GLU A 28 0.62 -0.73 25.59
C GLU A 28 0.04 -2.14 25.74
N ASN A 29 0.81 -3.16 25.33
CA ASN A 29 0.81 -4.55 25.84
C ASN A 29 1.96 -5.31 25.17
N GLU A 30 2.95 -5.68 25.97
CA GLU A 30 4.29 -6.15 25.58
C GLU A 30 4.31 -7.52 24.88
N LYS A 31 3.92 -7.57 23.60
CA LYS A 31 4.40 -8.61 22.67
C LYS A 31 5.37 -7.96 21.69
N LYS A 32 6.65 -8.32 21.81
CA LYS A 32 7.74 -7.83 20.96
C LYS A 32 7.66 -8.51 19.60
N TYR A 33 6.92 -7.91 18.67
CA TYR A 33 6.97 -8.29 17.26
C TYR A 33 8.20 -7.64 16.63
N GLU A 34 9.00 -8.40 15.88
CA GLU A 34 10.09 -7.82 15.10
C GLU A 34 9.52 -6.87 14.06
N LYS A 35 9.95 -5.60 14.12
CA LYS A 35 9.57 -4.57 13.17
C LYS A 35 10.26 -4.88 11.85
N SER A 36 9.51 -5.43 10.91
CA SER A 36 9.96 -5.58 9.53
C SER A 36 9.40 -4.46 8.68
N ASN A 37 10.23 -3.91 7.81
CA ASN A 37 9.78 -2.91 6.85
C ASN A 37 8.96 -3.59 5.75
N ILE A 38 7.89 -2.93 5.33
CA ILE A 38 7.04 -3.42 4.25
C ILE A 38 7.56 -2.86 2.93
N GLU A 39 7.76 -3.75 1.95
CA GLU A 39 8.00 -3.35 0.56
C GLU A 39 6.71 -3.32 -0.25
N GLY A 40 6.66 -2.37 -1.18
CA GLY A 40 5.50 -2.12 -2.03
C GLY A 40 5.86 -1.20 -3.19
N GLU A 41 4.86 -0.56 -3.76
CA GLU A 41 5.01 0.27 -4.95
C GLU A 41 4.37 1.65 -4.71
N LEU A 42 5.07 2.72 -5.10
CA LEU A 42 4.54 4.08 -5.04
C LEU A 42 3.92 4.50 -6.37
N TYR A 43 2.70 5.02 -6.32
CA TYR A 43 1.95 5.47 -7.51
C TYR A 43 1.46 6.91 -7.34
N GLU A 44 1.65 7.72 -8.38
CA GLU A 44 0.98 9.01 -8.52
C GLU A 44 -0.43 8.79 -9.10
N VAL A 45 -1.44 9.24 -8.38
CA VAL A 45 -2.85 9.09 -8.75
C VAL A 45 -3.53 10.45 -8.82
N ASP A 46 -4.50 10.58 -9.73
CA ASP A 46 -5.38 11.74 -9.78
C ASP A 46 -6.51 11.60 -8.73
N ALA A 47 -7.22 12.70 -8.46
CA ALA A 47 -8.29 12.73 -7.47
C ALA A 47 -9.40 11.71 -7.77
N LYS A 48 -9.74 11.51 -9.05
CA LYS A 48 -10.78 10.55 -9.46
C LYS A 48 -10.36 9.10 -9.19
N LYS A 49 -9.11 8.75 -9.46
CA LYS A 49 -8.56 7.44 -9.11
C LYS A 49 -8.50 7.23 -7.61
N LEU A 50 -8.19 8.29 -6.86
CA LEU A 50 -8.16 8.21 -5.40
C LEU A 50 -9.56 7.93 -4.83
N GLU A 51 -10.61 8.55 -5.36
CA GLU A 51 -12.01 8.25 -4.98
C GLU A 51 -12.39 6.79 -5.29
N ILE A 52 -12.01 6.27 -6.46
CA ILE A 52 -12.26 4.86 -6.82
C ILE A 52 -11.53 3.91 -5.86
N LEU A 53 -10.31 4.25 -5.45
CA LEU A 53 -9.57 3.44 -4.46
C LEU A 53 -10.24 3.50 -3.08
N ASP A 54 -10.78 4.65 -2.67
CA ASP A 54 -11.53 4.75 -1.41
C ASP A 54 -12.77 3.81 -1.43
N GLU A 55 -13.49 3.75 -2.56
CA GLU A 55 -14.63 2.84 -2.72
C GLU A 55 -14.23 1.37 -2.69
N LEU A 56 -13.16 0.99 -3.41
CA LEU A 56 -12.66 -0.39 -3.48
C LEU A 56 -12.18 -0.90 -2.12
N GLU A 57 -11.53 -0.03 -1.34
CA GLU A 57 -11.03 -0.37 0.00
C GLU A 57 -12.11 -0.18 1.10
N ALA A 58 -13.35 0.09 0.69
CA ALA A 58 -14.47 0.38 1.58
C ALA A 58 -14.14 1.41 2.67
N TYR A 59 -13.35 2.44 2.33
CA TYR A 59 -13.07 3.57 3.19
C TYR A 59 -14.34 4.41 3.43
N PRO A 60 -14.61 4.88 4.66
CA PRO A 60 -13.85 4.72 5.91
C PRO A 60 -14.36 3.58 6.80
N THR A 61 -15.04 2.57 6.24
CA THR A 61 -15.72 1.53 7.03
C THR A 61 -14.79 0.36 7.39
N LEU A 62 -14.00 -0.14 6.43
CA LEU A 62 -13.09 -1.27 6.63
C LEU A 62 -11.64 -0.81 6.82
N TYR A 63 -11.12 -0.03 5.87
CA TYR A 63 -9.79 0.57 5.94
C TYR A 63 -9.87 2.07 6.21
N ASP A 64 -8.85 2.59 6.88
CA ASP A 64 -8.59 4.02 7.06
C ASP A 64 -7.43 4.45 6.15
N ARG A 65 -7.64 5.54 5.41
CA ARG A 65 -6.58 6.19 4.65
C ARG A 65 -5.69 7.03 5.58
N LYS A 66 -4.39 6.74 5.62
CA LYS A 66 -3.39 7.50 6.39
C LYS A 66 -2.26 7.97 5.49
N GLU A 67 -1.75 9.17 5.79
CA GLU A 67 -0.51 9.66 5.19
C GLU A 67 0.68 9.07 5.94
N ILE A 68 1.64 8.53 5.20
CA ILE A 68 2.84 7.90 5.74
C ILE A 68 4.09 8.41 5.04
N GLU A 69 5.19 8.38 5.78
CA GLU A 69 6.53 8.58 5.25
C GLU A 69 7.05 7.27 4.63
N ILE A 70 7.57 7.38 3.42
CA ILE A 70 8.11 6.29 2.63
C ILE A 70 9.55 6.62 2.24
N LYS A 71 10.44 5.64 2.42
CA LYS A 71 11.79 5.70 1.87
C LYS A 71 11.82 4.99 0.51
N LEU A 72 12.24 5.69 -0.54
CA LEU A 72 12.43 5.11 -1.86
C LEU A 72 13.70 4.25 -1.88
N SER A 73 13.60 3.05 -2.45
CA SER A 73 14.77 2.16 -2.57
C SER A 73 15.79 2.64 -3.60
N THR A 74 15.38 3.49 -4.53
CA THR A 74 16.18 3.93 -5.69
C THR A 74 17.25 4.94 -5.30
N ASP A 75 16.87 5.97 -4.54
CA ASP A 75 17.74 7.08 -4.16
C ASP A 75 17.79 7.32 -2.64
N GLY A 76 17.02 6.56 -1.85
CA GLY A 76 16.92 6.75 -0.41
C GLY A 76 16.15 8.02 -0.01
N SER A 77 15.54 8.72 -0.96
CA SER A 77 14.76 9.93 -0.68
C SER A 77 13.47 9.58 0.04
N ILE A 78 12.98 10.57 0.78
CA ILE A 78 11.77 10.46 1.57
C ILE A 78 10.60 11.07 0.77
N ARG A 79 9.49 10.33 0.71
CA ARG A 79 8.23 10.75 0.10
C ARG A 79 7.07 10.57 1.08
N HIS A 80 6.02 11.33 0.87
CA HIS A 80 4.76 11.18 1.59
C HIS A 80 3.74 10.55 0.65
N ALA A 81 3.00 9.56 1.13
CA ALA A 81 1.96 8.89 0.35
C ALA A 81 0.82 8.42 1.23
N TYR A 82 -0.32 8.14 0.61
CA TYR A 82 -1.45 7.51 1.29
C TYR A 82 -1.31 5.99 1.31
N ILE A 83 -1.66 5.39 2.43
CA ILE A 83 -1.82 3.95 2.62
C ILE A 83 -3.17 3.66 3.28
N TYR A 84 -3.75 2.51 2.96
CA TYR A 84 -4.96 2.00 3.60
C TYR A 84 -4.57 1.02 4.71
N LEU A 85 -4.96 1.34 5.95
CA LEU A 85 -4.71 0.49 7.11
C LEU A 85 -6.02 -0.01 7.67
N LEU A 86 -6.07 -1.30 8.01
CA LEU A 86 -7.27 -1.91 8.55
C LEU A 86 -7.65 -1.17 9.85
N ARG A 87 -8.88 -0.63 9.91
CA ARG A 87 -9.31 0.23 11.03
C ARG A 87 -9.34 -0.53 12.35
N SER A 88 -9.86 -1.75 12.30
CA SER A 88 -9.99 -2.62 13.45
C SER A 88 -9.81 -4.07 13.01
N TRP A 89 -9.02 -4.81 13.78
CA TRP A 89 -8.83 -6.24 13.58
C TRP A 89 -9.15 -7.00 14.87
N ARG A 90 -9.45 -8.29 14.73
CA ARG A 90 -9.62 -9.16 15.88
C ARG A 90 -8.32 -9.24 16.67
N ALA A 91 -8.40 -9.21 18.00
CA ALA A 91 -7.23 -9.24 18.88
C ALA A 91 -6.34 -10.48 18.67
N ASP A 92 -6.92 -11.58 18.18
CA ASP A 92 -6.21 -12.82 17.88
C ASP A 92 -5.60 -12.87 16.47
N LEU A 93 -5.83 -11.86 15.61
CA LEU A 93 -5.30 -11.84 14.25
C LEU A 93 -3.78 -11.98 14.25
N LEU A 94 -3.07 -11.20 15.08
CA LEU A 94 -1.60 -11.27 15.17
C LEU A 94 -1.10 -12.59 15.77
N ALA A 95 -1.89 -13.25 16.62
CA ALA A 95 -1.52 -14.54 17.22
C ALA A 95 -1.79 -15.72 16.27
N THR A 96 -2.80 -15.59 15.41
CA THR A 96 -3.20 -16.59 14.41
C THR A 96 -2.48 -16.40 13.08
N SER A 97 -1.88 -15.23 12.87
CA SER A 97 -1.03 -14.96 11.71
C SER A 97 0.25 -15.78 11.83
N SER A 98 0.56 -16.53 10.77
CA SER A 98 1.65 -17.49 10.79
C SER A 98 3.02 -16.82 10.71
N VAL A 99 3.13 -15.70 9.98
CA VAL A 99 4.38 -14.97 9.75
C VAL A 99 4.07 -13.48 9.47
N MET A 100 4.92 -12.58 9.95
CA MET A 100 4.92 -11.17 9.51
C MET A 100 5.57 -11.07 8.13
N LEU A 101 4.83 -10.53 7.15
CA LEU A 101 5.32 -10.44 5.78
C LEU A 101 5.97 -9.07 5.52
N THR A 102 7.15 -9.08 4.89
CA THR A 102 7.76 -7.88 4.30
C THR A 102 7.17 -7.56 2.93
N THR A 103 6.74 -8.59 2.19
CA THR A 103 6.13 -8.46 0.87
C THR A 103 4.93 -9.38 0.77
N TYR A 104 3.84 -8.86 0.21
CA TYR A 104 2.65 -9.64 -0.06
C TYR A 104 2.68 -10.19 -1.50
N SER A 105 2.39 -11.49 -1.64
CA SER A 105 2.17 -12.13 -2.94
C SER A 105 1.05 -13.14 -2.80
N SER A 106 -0.04 -12.98 -3.56
CA SER A 106 -1.18 -13.91 -3.54
C SER A 106 -0.75 -15.36 -3.81
N LEU A 107 0.18 -15.56 -4.75
CA LEU A 107 0.78 -16.87 -5.07
C LEU A 107 2.07 -17.16 -4.26
N GLY A 108 2.20 -16.51 -3.11
CA GLY A 108 3.38 -16.63 -2.25
C GLY A 108 3.51 -18.00 -1.56
N PRO A 109 4.65 -18.25 -0.91
CA PRO A 109 4.95 -19.52 -0.27
C PRO A 109 4.04 -19.86 0.92
N HIS A 110 3.22 -18.91 1.37
CA HIS A 110 2.22 -19.13 2.44
C HIS A 110 1.00 -19.96 1.97
N GLY A 111 0.84 -20.21 0.66
CA GLY A 111 -0.23 -21.08 0.15
C GLY A 111 -1.65 -20.55 0.37
N ARG A 112 -1.79 -19.22 0.53
CA ARG A 112 -3.08 -18.54 0.78
C ARG A 112 -3.33 -17.54 -0.34
N VAL A 113 -4.04 -18.00 -1.37
CA VAL A 113 -4.36 -17.20 -2.55
C VAL A 113 -5.47 -16.21 -2.20
N TYR A 114 -5.37 -14.99 -2.74
CA TYR A 114 -6.46 -14.02 -2.71
C TYR A 114 -7.70 -14.59 -3.42
N VAL A 115 -8.86 -14.47 -2.79
CA VAL A 115 -10.15 -14.92 -3.33
C VAL A 115 -11.03 -13.69 -3.45
N ASP A 116 -11.45 -13.36 -4.67
CA ASP A 116 -12.21 -12.13 -4.97
C ASP A 116 -13.73 -12.29 -4.72
N THR A 117 -14.18 -13.52 -4.53
CA THR A 117 -15.59 -13.99 -4.52
C THR A 117 -16.40 -13.66 -5.77
#